data_AF-A0A210Q3H9-F1
#
_entry.id   AF-A0A210Q3H9-F1
#
_cell.length_a   1.000
_cell.length_b   1.000
_cell.length_c   1.000
_cell.angle_alpha   90.00
_cell.angle_beta   90.00
_cell.angle_gamma   90.00
#
_symmetry.space_group_name_H-M   'P 1'
#
loop_
_entity.id
_entity.type
_entity.pdbx_description
1 polymer ?
#
loop_
_entity_poly.entity_id
_entity_poly.type
_entity_poly.pdbx_seq_one_letter_code
_entity_poly.pdbx_strand_id
1 'polypeptide(L)'
;MNLHKHEHHKTHYRGHISSFHKHSAYIQTKLTCEDCGKIFETMSGKNRHVLRCHSNATCKICQICNKRCENQSSLRVHLARHSDERPYKCSVCGQTYKHQHQLNRHRNVSKKCQTLTNLN
;
A
#
# COMPACT_ATOMS: atom_id res chain seq x y z
N MET A 1 -20.50 32.51 -36.87
CA MET A 1 -20.68 31.15 -36.34
C MET A 1 -19.86 31.02 -35.06
N ASN A 2 -20.53 30.64 -33.98
CA ASN A 2 -19.96 30.45 -32.65
C ASN A 2 -18.77 29.48 -32.67
N LEU A 3 -17.61 29.93 -32.19
CA LEU A 3 -16.57 29.02 -31.71
C LEU A 3 -16.49 29.15 -30.19
N HIS A 4 -17.36 28.40 -29.53
CA HIS A 4 -17.25 28.10 -28.11
C HIS A 4 -16.03 27.20 -27.92
N LYS A 5 -15.14 27.53 -26.98
CA LYS A 5 -14.50 26.58 -26.04
C LYS A 5 -13.55 27.30 -25.08
N HIS A 6 -14.15 27.71 -23.97
CA HIS A 6 -13.70 27.58 -22.58
C HIS A 6 -12.21 27.30 -22.35
N GLU A 7 -11.51 28.31 -21.83
CA GLU A 7 -10.20 28.18 -21.19
C GLU A 7 -10.34 27.39 -19.87
N HIS A 8 -9.51 26.37 -19.69
CA HIS A 8 -9.30 25.76 -18.37
C HIS A 8 -7.86 25.96 -17.93
N HIS A 9 -7.71 26.89 -16.98
CA HIS A 9 -6.53 27.16 -16.18
C HIS A 9 -6.14 25.90 -15.39
N LYS A 10 -5.11 25.16 -15.84
CA LYS A 10 -4.55 24.02 -15.10
C LYS A 10 -3.48 24.52 -14.13
N THR A 11 -3.83 24.54 -12.85
CA THR A 11 -2.89 24.80 -11.76
C THR A 11 -1.89 23.65 -11.61
N HIS A 12 -0.64 24.04 -11.36
CA HIS A 12 0.55 23.23 -11.39
C HIS A 12 0.66 22.34 -10.13
N TYR A 13 0.48 21.02 -10.25
CA TYR A 13 0.90 20.06 -9.22
C TYR A 13 2.08 19.26 -9.76
N ARG A 14 3.25 19.41 -9.13
CA ARG A 14 4.51 18.74 -9.49
C ARG A 14 4.38 17.23 -9.32
N GLY A 15 4.00 16.54 -10.39
CA GLY A 15 4.23 15.10 -10.54
C GLY A 15 5.69 14.85 -10.87
N HIS A 16 6.33 13.94 -10.16
CA HIS A 16 7.65 13.44 -10.52
C HIS A 16 7.58 12.78 -11.90
N ILE A 17 8.23 13.43 -12.85
CA ILE A 17 8.55 12.88 -14.17
C ILE A 17 9.52 11.72 -13.95
N SER A 18 9.14 10.52 -14.39
CA SER A 18 10.11 9.56 -14.92
C SER A 18 9.46 8.82 -16.08
N SER A 19 9.41 9.50 -17.21
CA SER A 19 9.14 8.90 -18.50
C SER A 19 10.43 8.27 -19.02
N PHE A 20 10.52 6.94 -19.02
CA PHE A 20 11.38 6.23 -19.96
C PHE A 20 10.70 4.94 -20.42
N HIS A 21 9.67 5.07 -21.25
CA HIS A 21 9.25 3.98 -22.14
C HIS A 21 10.27 3.87 -23.28
N LYS A 22 11.40 3.20 -23.01
CA LYS A 22 12.27 2.69 -24.07
C LYS A 22 11.78 1.30 -24.44
N HIS A 23 11.07 1.22 -25.56
CA HIS A 23 10.89 -0.05 -26.26
C HIS A 23 12.27 -0.52 -26.72
N SER A 24 12.83 -1.51 -26.02
CA SER A 24 14.03 -2.23 -26.42
C SER A 24 13.75 -3.71 -26.17
N ALA A 25 13.80 -4.51 -27.23
CA ALA A 25 13.69 -5.95 -27.16
C ALA A 25 14.85 -6.49 -26.31
N TYR A 26 14.58 -6.74 -25.04
CA TYR A 26 15.52 -7.31 -24.08
C TYR A 26 14.70 -8.26 -23.23
N ILE A 27 15.14 -9.51 -23.10
CA ILE A 27 14.45 -10.51 -22.29
C ILE A 27 14.09 -9.88 -20.94
N GLN A 28 12.81 -9.67 -20.68
CA GLN A 28 12.33 -9.24 -19.38
C GLN A 28 12.50 -10.45 -18.46
N THR A 29 13.73 -10.67 -17.99
CA THR A 29 14.04 -11.72 -17.04
C THR A 29 13.16 -11.44 -15.82
N LYS A 30 12.10 -12.24 -15.66
CA LYS A 30 11.23 -12.15 -14.49
C LYS A 30 12.10 -12.41 -13.27
N LEU A 31 12.38 -11.35 -12.50
CA LEU A 31 13.16 -11.47 -11.28
C LEU A 31 12.26 -12.05 -10.20
N THR A 32 12.17 -13.37 -10.24
CA THR A 32 11.24 -14.15 -9.42
C THR A 32 11.98 -14.61 -8.16
N CYS A 33 11.34 -14.50 -7.00
CA CYS A 33 11.85 -15.11 -5.77
C CYS A 33 11.65 -16.62 -5.82
N GLU A 34 12.69 -17.39 -5.59
CA GLU A 34 12.64 -18.86 -5.62
C GLU A 34 11.87 -19.44 -4.43
N ASP A 35 11.91 -18.76 -3.28
CA ASP A 35 11.22 -19.23 -2.06
C ASP A 35 9.70 -19.01 -2.07
N CYS A 36 9.19 -18.02 -2.83
CA CYS A 36 7.76 -17.68 -2.81
C CYS A 36 7.13 -17.28 -4.15
N GLY A 37 7.88 -17.32 -5.25
CA GLY A 37 7.37 -17.03 -6.59
C GLY A 37 7.03 -15.56 -6.87
N LYS A 38 7.27 -14.63 -5.93
CA LYS A 38 7.00 -13.19 -6.14
C LYS A 38 7.90 -12.61 -7.22
N ILE A 39 7.32 -11.81 -8.11
CA ILE A 39 8.02 -11.13 -9.21
C ILE A 39 8.39 -9.71 -8.78
N PHE A 40 9.61 -9.30 -9.09
CA PHE A 40 10.14 -7.97 -8.82
C PHE A 40 10.58 -7.29 -10.11
N GLU A 41 10.44 -5.98 -10.16
CA GLU A 41 10.91 -5.15 -11.28
C GLU A 41 12.43 -4.92 -11.22
N THR A 42 13.03 -5.05 -10.03
CA THR A 42 14.45 -4.79 -9.80
C THR A 42 15.12 -5.88 -8.97
N MET A 43 16.41 -6.13 -9.24
CA MET A 43 17.20 -7.10 -8.49
C MET A 43 17.36 -6.70 -7.02
N SER A 44 17.58 -5.40 -6.75
CA SER A 44 17.62 -4.87 -5.38
C SER A 44 16.31 -5.10 -4.62
N GLY A 45 15.17 -5.03 -5.32
CA GLY A 45 13.86 -5.38 -4.79
C GLY A 45 13.76 -6.86 -4.38
N LYS A 46 14.14 -7.77 -5.29
CA LYS A 46 14.21 -9.22 -5.02
C LYS A 46 15.14 -9.52 -3.85
N ASN A 47 16.36 -9.00 -3.85
CA ASN A 47 17.37 -9.25 -2.81
C ASN A 47 16.91 -8.76 -1.44
N ARG A 48 16.36 -7.54 -1.37
CA ARG A 48 15.78 -7.02 -0.12
C ARG A 48 14.64 -7.89 0.37
N HIS A 49 13.80 -8.37 -0.54
CA HIS A 49 12.71 -9.28 -0.19
C HIS A 49 13.22 -10.61 0.35
N VAL A 50 14.18 -11.25 -0.32
CA VAL A 50 14.77 -12.52 0.14
C VAL A 50 15.41 -12.35 1.52
N LEU A 51 16.21 -11.29 1.69
CA LEU A 51 16.79 -10.97 2.99
C LEU A 51 15.70 -10.75 4.05
N ARG A 52 14.62 -10.03 3.77
CA ARG A 52 13.63 -9.69 4.81
C ARG A 52 12.55 -10.75 5.04
N CYS A 53 12.28 -11.61 4.08
CA CYS A 53 11.16 -12.56 4.10
C CYS A 53 11.59 -14.03 4.08
N HIS A 54 12.82 -14.34 3.69
CA HIS A 54 13.31 -15.72 3.55
C HIS A 54 14.56 -16.02 4.39
N SER A 55 15.32 -15.01 4.82
CA SER A 55 16.41 -15.22 5.79
C SER A 55 15.90 -15.30 7.23
N ASN A 56 16.23 -16.38 7.93
CA ASN A 56 15.80 -16.63 9.31
C ASN A 56 16.27 -15.55 10.31
N ALA A 57 17.37 -14.84 10.03
CA ALA A 57 17.92 -13.84 10.94
C ALA A 57 17.14 -12.51 10.96
N THR A 58 16.40 -12.21 9.89
CA THR A 58 15.87 -10.87 9.60
C THR A 58 14.35 -10.85 9.44
N CYS A 59 13.74 -12.02 9.21
CA CYS A 59 12.29 -12.17 9.18
C CYS A 59 11.67 -12.04 10.55
N LYS A 60 10.47 -11.48 10.60
CA LYS A 60 9.59 -11.57 11.77
C LYS A 60 8.54 -12.64 11.52
N ILE A 61 8.57 -13.69 12.34
CA ILE A 61 7.70 -14.87 12.17
C ILE A 61 6.48 -14.72 13.08
N CYS A 62 5.29 -14.89 12.49
CA CYS A 62 4.06 -15.02 13.26
C CYS A 62 4.02 -16.37 13.96
N GLN A 63 3.93 -16.39 15.29
CA GLN A 63 3.89 -17.64 16.06
C GLN A 63 2.55 -18.38 15.97
N ILE A 64 1.51 -17.74 15.44
CA ILE A 64 0.16 -18.34 15.31
C ILE A 64 0.04 -19.15 14.02
N CYS A 65 0.61 -18.67 12.92
CA CYS A 65 0.45 -19.30 11.60
C CYS A 65 1.76 -19.42 10.81
N ASN A 66 2.91 -19.24 11.46
CA ASN A 66 4.27 -19.34 10.89
C ASN A 66 4.55 -18.45 9.68
N LYS A 67 3.71 -17.43 9.45
CA LYS A 67 3.90 -16.50 8.33
C LYS A 67 5.13 -15.62 8.57
N ARG A 68 6.01 -15.55 7.58
CA ARG A 68 7.16 -14.63 7.57
C ARG A 68 6.73 -13.23 7.12
N CYS A 69 7.09 -12.24 7.92
CA CYS A 69 6.87 -10.83 7.68
C CYS A 69 8.21 -10.11 7.54
N GLU A 70 8.27 -9.14 6.63
CA GLU A 70 9.49 -8.40 6.30
C GLU A 70 10.08 -7.55 7.44
N ASN A 71 9.25 -7.15 8.41
CA ASN A 71 9.65 -6.33 9.54
C ASN A 71 8.63 -6.42 10.68
N GLN A 72 8.95 -5.81 11.83
CA GLN A 72 8.11 -5.86 13.03
C GLN A 72 6.78 -5.12 12.87
N SER A 73 6.75 -4.03 12.10
CA SER A 73 5.51 -3.28 11.84
C SER A 73 4.53 -4.14 11.03
N SER A 74 5.02 -4.77 9.97
CA SER A 74 4.25 -5.70 9.13
C SER A 74 3.77 -6.91 9.93
N LEU A 75 4.58 -7.43 10.88
CA LEU A 75 4.13 -8.47 11.81
C LEU A 75 3.02 -7.97 12.74
N ARG A 76 3.15 -6.77 13.34
CA ARG A 76 2.13 -6.19 14.23
C ARG A 76 0.79 -6.03 13.52
N VAL A 77 0.81 -5.47 12.31
CA VAL A 77 -0.39 -5.35 11.45
C VAL A 77 -0.94 -6.74 11.14
N HIS A 78 -0.09 -7.70 10.79
CA HIS A 78 -0.53 -9.06 10.53
C HIS A 78 -1.20 -9.72 11.74
N LEU A 79 -0.69 -9.52 12.96
CA LEU A 79 -1.25 -10.08 14.18
C LEU A 79 -2.68 -9.58 14.46
N ALA A 80 -3.03 -8.37 14.04
CA ALA A 80 -4.41 -7.90 14.16
C ALA A 80 -5.40 -8.74 13.35
N ARG A 81 -4.95 -9.53 12.35
CA ARG A 81 -5.83 -10.47 11.65
C ARG A 81 -6.25 -11.65 12.52
N HIS A 82 -5.39 -12.07 13.45
CA HIS A 82 -5.66 -13.15 14.40
C HIS A 82 -6.46 -12.68 15.62
N SER A 83 -6.53 -11.37 15.86
CA SER A 83 -7.35 -10.77 16.91
C SER A 83 -8.69 -10.31 16.36
N ASP A 84 -9.76 -10.43 17.16
CA ASP A 84 -11.06 -9.84 16.86
C ASP A 84 -11.20 -8.40 17.33
N GLU A 85 -10.16 -7.85 17.96
CA GLU A 85 -10.12 -6.46 18.36
C GLU A 85 -10.18 -5.53 17.13
N ARG A 86 -11.03 -4.51 17.24
CA ARG A 86 -11.20 -3.47 16.22
C ARG A 86 -11.06 -2.10 16.87
N PRO A 87 -9.84 -1.71 17.29
CA PRO A 87 -9.64 -0.52 18.12
C PRO A 87 -9.97 0.79 17.38
N TYR A 88 -10.03 0.79 16.05
CA TYR A 88 -10.26 1.99 15.26
C TYR A 88 -11.74 2.20 14.99
N LYS A 89 -12.40 3.05 15.79
CA LYS A 89 -13.82 3.37 15.66
C LYS A 89 -14.05 4.66 14.87
N CYS A 90 -15.02 4.64 13.95
CA CYS A 90 -15.56 5.84 13.33
C CYS A 90 -16.45 6.56 14.34
N SER A 91 -16.10 7.80 14.69
CA SER A 91 -16.88 8.64 15.61
C SER A 91 -18.27 9.00 15.07
N VAL A 92 -18.47 8.98 13.75
CA VAL A 92 -19.72 9.41 13.12
C VAL A 92 -20.75 8.27 13.04
N CYS A 93 -20.35 7.10 12.52
CA CYS A 93 -21.27 5.96 12.34
C CYS A 93 -21.06 4.81 13.33
N GLY A 94 -20.05 4.90 14.19
CA GLY A 94 -19.72 3.87 15.17
C GLY A 94 -19.03 2.62 14.62
N GLN A 95 -18.83 2.50 13.30
CA GLN A 95 -18.17 1.32 12.72
C GLN A 95 -16.71 1.19 13.16
N THR A 96 -16.30 -0.03 13.47
CA THR A 96 -14.97 -0.36 13.98
C THR A 96 -14.13 -1.15 12.97
N TYR A 97 -12.85 -0.84 12.90
CA TYR A 97 -11.88 -1.42 11.96
C TYR A 97 -10.66 -1.99 12.69
N LYS A 98 -10.02 -2.98 12.06
CA LYS A 98 -8.78 -3.60 12.58
C LYS A 98 -7.56 -2.71 12.36
N HIS A 99 -7.59 -1.81 11.38
CA HIS A 99 -6.47 -0.92 11.05
C HIS A 99 -6.90 0.53 10.77
N GLN A 100 -6.02 1.49 11.08
CA GLN A 100 -6.24 2.92 10.86
C GLN A 100 -6.49 3.26 9.37
N HIS A 101 -5.74 2.65 8.45
CA HIS A 101 -5.93 2.91 7.01
C HIS A 101 -7.33 2.48 6.52
N GLN A 102 -7.95 1.48 7.14
CA GLN A 102 -9.31 1.06 6.82
C GLN A 102 -10.34 2.09 7.29
N LEU A 103 -10.15 2.64 8.50
CA LEU A 103 -10.97 3.74 9.01
C LEU A 103 -10.83 4.99 8.12
N ASN A 104 -9.61 5.36 7.73
CA ASN A 104 -9.37 6.52 6.87
C ASN A 104 -10.04 6.33 5.50
N ARG A 105 -9.90 5.15 4.89
CA ARG A 105 -10.60 4.81 3.65
C ARG A 105 -12.11 4.87 3.81
N HIS A 106 -12.64 4.35 4.91
CA HIS A 106 -14.08 4.44 5.21
C HIS A 106 -14.54 5.89 5.29
N ARG A 107 -13.84 6.76 6.01
CA ARG A 107 -14.18 8.20 6.11
C ARG A 107 -14.19 8.88 4.76
N ASN A 108 -13.19 8.58 3.91
CA ASN A 108 -13.06 9.20 2.60
C ASN A 108 -14.16 8.75 1.63
N VAL A 109 -14.50 7.46 1.64
CA VAL A 109 -15.48 6.88 0.69
C VAL A 109 -16.92 7.03 1.19
N SER A 110 -17.15 6.97 2.49
CA SER A 110 -18.50 7.02 3.06
C SER A 110 -18.97 8.46 3.22
N LYS A 111 -19.89 8.89 2.34
CA LYS A 111 -20.54 10.22 2.40
C LYS A 111 -21.10 10.56 3.79
N LYS A 112 -21.58 9.56 4.54
CA LYS A 112 -22.11 9.72 5.90
C LYS A 112 -21.03 10.10 6.93
N CYS A 113 -19.75 9.82 6.66
CA CYS A 113 -18.66 9.89 7.65
C CYS A 113 -17.50 10.81 7.23
N GLN A 114 -17.71 11.67 6.23
CA GLN A 114 -16.74 12.67 5.77
C GLN A 114 -16.64 13.90 6.68
N THR A 115 -17.47 14.00 7.72
CA THR A 115 -17.51 15.16 8.60
C THR A 115 -16.34 15.14 9.60
N LEU A 116 -15.54 16.22 9.56
CA LEU A 116 -14.47 16.64 10.49
C LEU A 116 -13.01 16.25 10.16
N THR A 117 -12.55 16.44 8.91
CA THR A 117 -11.11 16.60 8.63
C THR A 117 -10.70 18.02 8.20
N ASN A 118 -11.60 19.00 8.21
CA ASN A 118 -11.30 20.41 7.90
C ASN A 118 -11.43 21.31 9.15
N LEU A 119 -10.57 21.08 10.15
CA LEU A 119 -10.29 22.06 11.20
C LEU A 119 -8.76 22.10 11.41
N ASN A 120 -8.08 22.76 10.47
CA ASN A 120 -7.01 23.75 10.68
C ASN A 120 -6.50 24.25 9.32
#